data_AF-A0A7L7L5X1-F1
#
_entry.id   AF-A0A7L7L5X1-F1
#
_cell.length_a   1.000
_cell.length_b   1.000
_cell.length_c   1.000
_cell.angle_alpha   90.00
_cell.angle_beta   90.00
_cell.angle_gamma   90.00
#
_symmetry.space_group_name_H-M   'P 1'
#
loop_
_entity.id
_entity.type
_entity.pdbx_description
1 polymer ?
#
loop_
_entity_poly.entity_id
_entity_poly.type
_entity_poly.pdbx_seq_one_letter_code
_entity_poly.pdbx_strand_id
1 'polypeptide(L)'
;MIPPAKQKVVGIDVSKDFLAISYLVEEKVQHLEEENTKAGFRQLIKECGTESLYVMEAKPQIHGIRSVGLASTICNWLTTYLSKARKVGVVNPVIIKRYIQMHLGKGKSGKKDAQWIRRYGEQNQMTSWQPE
;
A
#
# COMPACT_ATOMS: atom_id res chain seq x y z
N MET A 1 -6.62 -28.81 -12.31
CA MET A 1 -6.73 -27.34 -12.28
C MET A 1 -5.61 -26.81 -11.42
N ILE A 2 -4.70 -26.01 -11.98
CA ILE A 2 -3.69 -25.29 -11.19
C ILE A 2 -4.44 -24.17 -10.46
N PRO A 3 -4.34 -24.02 -9.13
CA PRO A 3 -4.94 -22.90 -8.43
C PRO A 3 -4.46 -21.59 -9.10
N PRO A 4 -5.33 -20.60 -9.33
CA PRO A 4 -4.87 -19.32 -9.84
C PRO A 4 -3.76 -18.81 -8.92
N ALA A 5 -2.63 -18.42 -9.49
CA ALA A 5 -1.52 -17.86 -8.73
C ALA A 5 -2.05 -16.71 -7.87
N LYS A 6 -1.85 -16.81 -6.55
CA LYS A 6 -2.32 -15.79 -5.60
C LYS A 6 -1.70 -14.45 -6.00
N GLN A 7 -2.54 -13.44 -6.19
CA GLN A 7 -2.06 -12.10 -6.54
C GLN A 7 -1.09 -11.60 -5.45
N LYS A 8 0.09 -11.12 -5.86
CA LYS A 8 1.08 -10.55 -4.93
C LYS A 8 0.51 -9.27 -4.31
N VAL A 9 0.57 -9.17 -2.98
CA VAL A 9 0.11 -7.99 -2.25
C VAL A 9 1.31 -7.22 -1.72
N VAL A 10 1.25 -5.90 -1.86
CA VAL A 10 2.27 -4.95 -1.43
C VAL A 10 1.60 -3.98 -0.47
N GLY A 11 2.03 -3.97 0.79
CA GLY A 11 1.59 -2.99 1.77
C GLY A 11 2.52 -1.79 1.80
N ILE A 12 1.96 -0.59 1.80
CA ILE A 12 2.70 0.68 1.81
C ILE A 12 2.20 1.54 2.96
N ASP A 13 3.09 1.90 3.89
CA ASP A 13 2.86 3.02 4.80
C ASP A 13 3.50 4.28 4.20
N VAL A 14 2.65 5.27 3.92
CA VAL A 14 3.04 6.50 3.21
C VAL A 14 3.33 7.59 4.23
N SER A 15 4.56 8.10 4.23
CA SER A 15 4.93 9.32 4.97
C SER A 15 5.13 10.48 4.01
N LYS A 16 5.52 11.65 4.55
CA LYS A 16 5.81 12.82 3.72
C LYS A 16 6.95 12.54 2.74
N ASP A 17 8.05 12.00 3.25
CA ASP A 17 9.32 11.92 2.51
C ASP A 17 9.65 10.49 2.05
N PHE A 18 9.09 9.47 2.72
CA PHE A 18 9.41 8.05 2.46
C PHE A 18 8.17 7.16 2.39
N LEU A 19 8.34 6.01 1.73
CA LEU A 19 7.40 4.92 1.59
C LEU A 19 8.00 3.69 2.26
N ALA A 20 7.43 3.25 3.38
CA ALA A 20 7.79 1.96 3.93
C ALA A 20 6.99 0.86 3.22
N ILE A 21 7.69 -0.12 2.65
CA ILE A 21 7.11 -1.10 1.74
C ILE A 21 7.27 -2.50 2.34
N SER A 22 6.23 -3.33 2.22
CA SER A 22 6.26 -4.73 2.61
C SER A 22 5.60 -5.62 1.56
N TYR A 23 6.30 -6.68 1.15
CA TYR A 23 5.85 -7.65 0.16
C TYR A 23 6.39 -9.04 0.49
N LEU A 24 5.88 -10.07 -0.19
CA LEU A 24 6.37 -11.44 -0.05
C LEU A 24 7.24 -11.83 -1.25
N VAL A 25 8.33 -12.55 -0.96
CA VAL A 25 9.15 -13.30 -1.92
C VAL A 25 9.31 -14.70 -1.34
N GLU A 26 8.80 -15.72 -2.04
CA GLU A 26 8.85 -17.12 -1.55
C GLU A 26 8.35 -17.26 -0.10
N GLU A 27 7.21 -16.63 0.20
CA GLU A 27 6.59 -16.57 1.54
C GLU A 27 7.40 -15.85 2.64
N LYS A 28 8.60 -15.37 2.33
CA LYS A 28 9.39 -14.54 3.23
C LYS A 28 9.00 -13.09 3.09
N VAL A 29 8.80 -12.45 4.24
CA VAL A 29 8.49 -11.03 4.33
C VAL A 29 9.73 -10.22 3.96
N GLN A 30 9.63 -9.47 2.87
CA GLN A 30 10.61 -8.48 2.47
C GLN A 30 10.14 -7.08 2.82
N HIS A 31 11.11 -6.21 3.04
CA HIS A 31 10.91 -4.83 3.37
C HIS A 31 11.95 -3.97 2.69
N LEU A 32 11.51 -2.82 2.21
CA LEU A 32 12.38 -1.77 1.71
C LEU A 32 11.74 -0.41 1.99
N GLU A 33 12.53 0.63 1.86
CA GLU A 33 12.09 2.01 1.99
C GLU A 33 12.48 2.75 0.72
N GLU A 34 11.53 3.46 0.11
CA GLU A 34 11.75 4.29 -1.07
C GLU A 34 11.39 5.73 -0.74
N GLU A 35 11.98 6.68 -1.47
CA GLU A 35 11.56 8.07 -1.37
C GLU A 35 10.13 8.25 -1.92
N ASN A 36 9.37 9.17 -1.32
CA ASN A 36 8.06 9.57 -1.82
C ASN A 36 8.19 10.52 -3.04
N THR A 37 8.86 10.03 -4.08
CA THR A 37 9.14 10.74 -5.32
C THR A 37 8.76 9.87 -6.52
N LYS A 38 8.64 10.49 -7.70
CA LYS A 38 8.40 9.75 -8.95
C LYS A 38 9.48 8.69 -9.23
N ALA A 39 10.71 8.90 -8.75
CA ALA A 39 11.80 7.93 -8.88
C ALA A 39 11.56 6.73 -7.96
N GLY A 40 11.25 6.97 -6.69
CA GLY A 40 10.90 5.91 -5.73
C GLY A 40 9.68 5.10 -6.18
N PHE A 41 8.67 5.73 -6.77
CA PHE A 41 7.52 4.99 -7.30
C PHE A 41 7.88 4.04 -8.47
N ARG A 42 8.82 4.44 -9.33
CA ARG A 42 9.32 3.56 -10.41
C ARG A 42 10.08 2.37 -9.84
N GLN A 43 10.91 2.60 -8.82
CA GLN A 43 11.64 1.53 -8.14
C GLN A 43 10.68 0.57 -7.44
N LEU A 44 9.68 1.10 -6.74
CA LEU A 44 8.59 0.31 -6.16
C LEU A 44 7.94 -0.62 -7.20
N ILE A 45 7.54 -0.11 -8.38
CA ILE A 45 6.93 -0.95 -9.42
C ILE A 45 7.93 -1.98 -9.97
N LYS A 46 9.21 -1.61 -10.13
CA LYS A 46 10.25 -2.50 -10.62
C LYS A 46 10.46 -3.69 -9.68
N GLU A 47 10.53 -3.45 -8.37
CA GLU A 47 10.73 -4.47 -7.34
C GLU A 47 9.46 -5.30 -7.08
N CYS A 48 8.31 -4.64 -7.08
CA CYS A 48 7.05 -5.29 -6.71
C CYS A 48 6.30 -5.92 -7.87
N GLY A 49 6.51 -5.46 -9.10
CA GLY A 49 5.86 -5.94 -10.32
C GLY A 49 4.54 -5.24 -10.63
N THR A 50 4.20 -5.12 -11.91
CA THR A 50 3.02 -4.38 -12.36
C THR A 50 1.70 -5.07 -12.08
N GLU A 51 1.68 -6.38 -11.81
CA GLU A 51 0.45 -7.14 -11.56
C GLU A 51 0.09 -7.25 -10.07
N SER A 52 0.93 -6.67 -9.20
CA SER A 52 0.71 -6.66 -7.76
C SER A 52 -0.47 -5.77 -7.36
N LEU A 53 -1.11 -6.14 -6.26
CA LEU A 53 -2.07 -5.32 -5.54
C LEU A 53 -1.35 -4.46 -4.52
N TYR A 54 -1.36 -3.15 -4.74
CA TYR A 54 -0.76 -2.14 -3.88
C TYR A 54 -1.81 -1.63 -2.90
N VAL A 55 -1.58 -1.83 -1.61
CA VAL A 55 -2.50 -1.45 -0.54
C VAL A 55 -1.85 -0.40 0.35
N MET A 56 -2.60 0.64 0.69
CA MET A 56 -2.15 1.71 1.57
C MET A 56 -3.32 2.28 2.39
N GLU A 57 -3.01 2.92 3.51
CA GLU A 57 -4.02 3.68 4.24
C GLU A 57 -4.19 5.10 3.69
N ALA A 58 -5.42 5.63 3.74
CA ALA A 58 -5.70 7.01 3.35
C ALA A 58 -5.09 7.98 4.37
N LYS A 59 -3.95 8.59 4.06
CA LYS A 59 -3.40 9.67 4.89
C LYS A 59 -3.95 11.01 4.41
N PRO A 60 -4.78 11.73 5.20
CA PRO A 60 -5.11 13.11 4.87
C PRO A 60 -3.83 13.96 4.88
N GLN A 61 -3.73 14.90 3.96
CA GLN A 61 -2.61 15.85 3.92
C GLN A 61 -2.75 16.81 5.11
N ILE A 62 -1.66 17.05 5.84
CA ILE A 62 -1.61 18.15 6.82
C ILE A 62 -1.28 19.42 6.02
N HIS A 63 -2.31 20.26 5.80
CA HIS A 63 -2.36 21.71 5.53
C HIS A 63 -3.40 22.06 4.44
N GLY A 64 -4.46 22.79 4.83
CA GLY A 64 -5.25 23.63 3.92
C GLY A 64 -6.33 22.93 3.08
N ILE A 65 -7.36 23.70 2.76
CA ILE A 65 -8.62 23.29 2.12
C ILE A 65 -8.37 22.67 0.73
N ARG A 66 -8.98 21.50 0.48
CA ARG A 66 -8.77 20.50 -0.61
C ARG A 66 -7.72 19.43 -0.28
N SER A 67 -8.09 18.52 0.62
CA SER A 67 -7.25 17.42 1.11
C SER A 67 -7.05 16.30 0.09
N VAL A 68 -6.22 16.53 -0.93
CA VAL A 68 -5.65 15.44 -1.75
C VAL A 68 -4.51 14.82 -0.93
N GLY A 69 -4.83 13.80 -0.12
CA GLY A 69 -3.90 13.13 0.78
C GLY A 69 -2.62 12.60 0.10
N LEU A 70 -1.52 12.42 0.85
CA LEU A 70 -0.28 11.81 0.33
C LEU A 70 -0.55 10.47 -0.36
N ALA A 71 -1.49 9.68 0.18
CA ALA A 71 -1.97 8.44 -0.41
C ALA A 71 -2.62 8.65 -1.80
N SER A 72 -3.38 9.72 -2.02
CA SER A 72 -4.00 9.98 -3.32
C SER A 72 -3.00 10.36 -4.41
N THR A 73 -1.90 11.06 -4.07
CA THR A 73 -0.84 11.37 -5.03
C THR A 73 -0.15 10.11 -5.55
N ILE A 74 0.24 9.21 -4.65
CA ILE A 74 0.83 7.93 -5.04
C ILE A 74 -0.20 7.03 -5.74
N CYS A 75 -1.48 7.03 -5.34
CA CYS A 75 -2.53 6.26 -6.02
C CYS A 75 -2.76 6.72 -7.45
N ASN A 76 -2.79 8.03 -7.70
CA ASN A 76 -2.88 8.60 -9.04
C ASN A 76 -1.70 8.14 -9.91
N TRP A 77 -0.49 8.18 -9.34
CA TRP A 77 0.71 7.75 -10.04
C TRP A 77 0.66 6.25 -10.34
N LEU A 78 0.43 5.41 -9.33
CA LEU A 78 0.32 3.95 -9.50
C LEU A 78 -0.79 3.57 -10.48
N THR A 79 -1.96 4.21 -10.42
CA THR A 79 -3.08 3.92 -11.33
C THR A 79 -2.73 4.27 -12.78
N THR A 80 -2.04 5.39 -13.01
CA THR A 80 -1.56 5.80 -14.33
C THR A 80 -0.57 4.79 -14.91
N TYR A 81 0.36 4.29 -14.09
CA TYR A 81 1.45 3.42 -14.55
C TYR A 81 1.10 1.93 -14.61
N LEU A 82 0.17 1.45 -13.77
CA LEU A 82 -0.17 0.03 -13.66
C LEU A 82 -1.22 -0.45 -14.68
N SER A 83 -1.62 0.42 -15.61
CA SER A 83 -2.59 0.19 -16.70
C SER A 83 -3.98 -0.31 -16.30
N LYS A 84 -4.25 -0.50 -14.99
CA LYS A 84 -5.55 -0.92 -14.42
C LYS A 84 -5.74 -0.34 -13.01
N ALA A 85 -6.84 0.39 -12.80
CA ALA A 85 -7.25 0.90 -11.49
C ALA A 85 -7.50 -0.18 -10.43
N ARG A 86 -7.69 -1.45 -10.83
CA ARG A 86 -7.93 -2.59 -9.93
C ARG A 86 -6.73 -3.04 -9.10
N LYS A 87 -5.57 -2.40 -9.26
CA LYS A 87 -4.31 -2.78 -8.62
C LYS A 87 -3.95 -1.90 -7.43
N VAL A 88 -4.78 -0.92 -7.09
CA VAL A 88 -4.56 -0.02 -5.96
C VAL A 88 -5.76 -0.08 -5.03
N GLY A 89 -5.50 -0.37 -3.75
CA GLY A 89 -6.50 -0.41 -2.68
C GLY A 89 -6.15 0.62 -1.60
N VAL A 90 -7.08 1.54 -1.36
CA VAL A 90 -6.93 2.56 -0.31
C VAL A 90 -7.88 2.24 0.83
N VAL A 91 -7.35 2.15 2.04
CA VAL A 91 -8.10 1.75 3.24
C VAL A 91 -8.22 2.91 4.20
N ASN A 92 -9.37 3.04 4.85
CA ASN A 92 -9.53 4.02 5.93
C ASN A 92 -8.56 3.70 7.09
N PRO A 93 -7.77 4.68 7.60
CA PRO A 93 -6.85 4.47 8.71
C PRO A 93 -7.50 3.89 9.97
N VAL A 94 -8.79 4.19 10.23
CA VAL A 94 -9.53 3.63 11.36
C VAL A 94 -9.68 2.11 11.22
N ILE A 95 -9.91 1.63 9.99
CA ILE A 95 -10.02 0.19 9.71
C ILE A 95 -8.68 -0.49 9.94
N ILE A 96 -7.58 0.06 9.40
CA ILE A 96 -6.23 -0.50 9.61
C ILE A 96 -5.86 -0.50 11.09
N LYS A 97 -6.12 0.59 11.82
CA LYS A 97 -5.88 0.66 13.27
C LYS A 97 -6.63 -0.42 14.05
N ARG A 98 -7.93 -0.61 13.78
CA ARG A 98 -8.74 -1.65 14.41
C ARG A 98 -8.23 -3.04 14.07
N TYR A 99 -7.88 -3.27 12.80
CA TYR A 99 -7.31 -4.53 12.35
C TYR A 99 -6.02 -4.87 13.12
N ILE A 100 -5.10 -3.91 13.26
CA ILE A 100 -3.85 -4.09 14.05
C ILE A 100 -4.16 -4.43 15.50
N GLN A 101 -5.10 -3.70 16.13
CA GLN A 101 -5.50 -3.92 17.52
C GLN A 101 -6.09 -5.31 17.73
N MET A 102 -6.97 -5.77 16.83
CA MET A 102 -7.57 -7.11 16.89
C MET A 102 -6.52 -8.23 16.75
N HIS A 103 -5.41 -7.96 16.06
CA HIS A 103 -4.29 -8.89 15.92
C HIS A 103 -3.21 -8.73 17.00
N LEU A 104 -3.51 -7.98 18.08
CA LEU A 104 -2.61 -7.71 19.21
C LEU A 104 -1.26 -7.09 18.77
N GLY A 105 -1.26 -6.35 17.66
CA GLY A 105 -0.06 -5.70 17.14
C GLY A 105 0.47 -4.64 18.12
N LYS A 106 1.79 -4.68 18.40
CA LYS A 106 2.47 -3.75 19.30
C LYS A 106 3.64 -3.03 18.63
N GLY A 107 3.83 -1.78 19.05
CA GLY A 107 4.90 -0.90 18.59
C GLY A 107 4.59 -0.28 17.22
N LYS A 108 5.01 0.96 17.03
CA LYS A 108 4.77 1.74 15.82
C LYS A 108 6.09 1.91 15.06
N SER A 109 6.12 1.46 13.82
CA SER A 109 7.20 1.78 12.87
C SER A 109 6.66 1.62 11.45
N GLY A 110 7.16 2.41 10.50
CA GLY A 110 6.71 2.33 9.11
C GLY A 110 6.82 0.91 8.54
N LYS A 111 7.89 0.18 8.89
CA LYS A 111 8.07 -1.24 8.54
C LYS A 111 6.92 -2.14 9.03
N LYS A 112 6.51 -2.00 10.29
CA LYS A 112 5.42 -2.79 10.88
C LYS A 112 4.08 -2.37 10.31
N ASP A 113 3.86 -1.07 10.14
CA ASP A 113 2.61 -0.52 9.59
C ASP A 113 2.40 -1.01 8.15
N ALA A 114 3.45 -0.98 7.31
CA ALA A 114 3.43 -1.56 5.96
C ALA A 114 3.14 -3.07 5.96
N GLN A 115 3.69 -3.82 6.93
CA GLN A 115 3.40 -5.25 7.09
C GLN A 115 1.93 -5.51 7.40
N TRP A 116 1.33 -4.72 8.28
CA TRP A 116 -0.07 -4.85 8.65
C TRP A 116 -0.99 -4.50 7.49
N ILE A 117 -0.67 -3.44 6.74
CA ILE A 117 -1.39 -3.05 5.53
C ILE A 117 -1.34 -4.17 4.48
N ARG A 118 -0.17 -4.80 4.28
CA ARG A 118 -0.02 -5.95 3.37
C ARG A 118 -0.93 -7.11 3.82
N ARG A 119 -0.83 -7.49 5.11
CA ARG A 119 -1.65 -8.58 5.67
C ARG A 119 -3.15 -8.30 5.53
N TYR A 120 -3.57 -7.05 5.74
CA TYR A 120 -4.95 -6.65 5.51
C TYR A 120 -5.37 -6.92 4.06
N GLY A 121 -4.56 -6.49 3.08
CA GLY A 121 -4.81 -6.75 1.66
C GLY A 121 -4.78 -8.22 1.25
N GLU A 122 -4.00 -9.05 1.93
CA GLU A 122 -3.96 -10.51 1.69
C GLU A 122 -5.22 -11.24 2.16
N GLN A 123 -5.93 -10.69 3.15
CA GLN A 123 -7.06 -11.33 3.82
C GLN A 123 -8.42 -10.75 3.41
N ASN A 124 -8.44 -9.56 2.83
CA ASN A 124 -9.68 -8.84 2.53
C ASN A 124 -9.81 -8.59 1.02
N GLN A 125 -11.04 -8.63 0.52
CA GLN A 125 -11.32 -8.18 -0.83
C GLN A 125 -11.18 -6.65 -0.88
N MET A 126 -10.31 -6.18 -1.77
CA MET A 126 -10.03 -4.76 -1.91
C MET A 126 -10.94 -4.14 -2.96
N THR A 127 -11.65 -3.07 -2.60
CA THR A 127 -12.33 -2.22 -3.58
C THR A 127 -11.29 -1.45 -4.38
N SER A 128 -11.46 -1.43 -5.70
CA SER A 128 -10.59 -0.66 -6.57
C SER A 128 -10.69 0.83 -6.24
N TRP A 129 -9.55 1.48 -6.06
CA TRP A 129 -9.53 2.91 -5.85
C TRP A 129 -9.99 3.65 -7.12
N GLN A 130 -10.87 4.63 -6.94
CA GLN A 130 -11.24 5.59 -7.99
C GLN A 130 -10.91 6.99 -7.49
N PRO A 131 -10.14 7.78 -8.24
CA PRO A 131 -10.01 9.20 -7.96
C PRO A 131 -11.37 9.89 -8.17
N GLU A 132 -11.75 10.78 -7.26
CA GLU A 132 -12.82 11.77 -7.48
C GLU A 132 -12.36 12.89 -8.41
#